data_AF-A0A1B4ZAP7-F1
#
_entry.id   AF-A0A1B4ZAP7-F1
#
_cell.length_a   1.000
_cell.length_b   1.000
_cell.length_c   1.000
_cell.angle_alpha   90.00
_cell.angle_beta   90.00
_cell.angle_gamma   90.00
#
_symmetry.space_group_name_H-M   'P 1'
#
loop_
_entity.id
_entity.type
_entity.pdbx_description
1 polymer ?
#
loop_
_entity_poly.entity_id
_entity_poly.type
_entity_poly.pdbx_seq_one_letter_code
_entity_poly.pdbx_strand_id
1 'polypeptide(L)' 'EMAAQACTVEDLELEDVLKVGYGDIKCVESGGPEPGVGCAGHVVITAINFLEEEGAYEDDLDSVFYDVLGYVVCGGFAMP' A
#
# COMPACT_ATOMS: atom_id res chain seq x y z
N GLU A 1 3.42 10.09 5.19
CA GLU A 1 3.88 9.83 6.57
C GLU A 1 2.91 9.00 7.43
N MET A 2 1.70 8.64 6.96
CA MET A 2 0.63 8.16 7.86
C MET A 2 0.61 6.65 8.18
N ALA A 3 1.03 5.75 7.28
CA ALA A 3 1.02 4.30 7.56
C ALA A 3 2.28 3.80 8.30
N ALA A 4 3.40 4.54 8.21
CA ALA A 4 4.69 4.10 8.76
C ALA A 4 4.82 4.33 10.28
N GLN A 5 3.96 5.15 10.89
CA GLN A 5 3.98 5.46 12.32
C GLN A 5 2.92 4.70 13.14
N ALA A 6 2.00 3.98 12.49
CA ALA A 6 1.03 3.14 13.18
C ALA A 6 1.71 1.82 13.58
N CYS A 7 1.59 1.46 14.87
CA CYS A 7 2.30 0.34 15.49
C CYS A 7 1.87 -1.04 14.93
N THR A 8 0.73 -1.11 14.26
CA THR A 8 0.07 -2.31 13.73
C THR A 8 -0.93 -1.91 12.64
N VAL A 9 -1.04 -2.70 11.56
CA VAL A 9 -2.06 -2.49 10.50
C VAL A 9 -3.50 -2.71 11.00
N GLU A 10 -3.66 -3.29 12.19
CA GLU A 10 -4.92 -3.67 12.81
C GLU A 10 -5.66 -2.49 13.48
N ASP A 11 -5.00 -1.34 13.65
CA ASP A 11 -5.58 -0.13 14.27
C ASP A 11 -5.82 1.01 13.27
N LEU A 12 -5.67 0.75 11.97
CA LEU A 12 -5.87 1.74 10.90
C LEU A 12 -7.28 1.61 10.32
N GLU A 13 -8.01 2.71 10.22
CA GLU A 13 -9.26 2.76 9.45
C GLU A 13 -9.01 3.32 8.05
N LEU A 14 -9.90 2.97 7.10
CA LEU A 14 -9.78 3.40 5.71
C LEU A 14 -9.71 4.93 5.55
N GLU A 15 -10.40 5.69 6.41
CA GLU A 15 -10.42 7.15 6.40
C GLU A 15 -9.10 7.82 6.83
N ASP A 16 -8.28 7.11 7.60
CA ASP A 16 -6.98 7.61 8.02
C ASP A 16 -5.97 7.59 6.88
N VAL A 17 -6.03 6.54 6.05
CA VAL A 17 -5.07 6.28 4.97
C VAL A 17 -5.51 6.84 3.62
N LEU A 18 -6.81 6.85 3.34
CA LEU A 18 -7.35 7.30 2.06
C LEU A 18 -7.48 8.82 2.04
N LYS A 19 -6.84 9.47 1.07
CA LYS A 19 -6.96 10.91 0.85
C LYS A 19 -7.48 11.18 -0.54
N VAL A 20 -8.47 12.06 -0.65
CA VAL A 20 -9.02 12.49 -1.94
C VAL A 20 -8.19 13.69 -2.44
N GLY A 21 -7.58 13.51 -3.60
CA GLY A 21 -6.77 14.50 -4.29
C GLY A 21 -7.54 15.28 -5.35
N TYR A 22 -6.81 15.75 -6.36
CA TYR A 22 -7.38 16.47 -7.49
C TYR A 22 -8.28 15.58 -8.33
N GLY A 23 -9.46 16.07 -8.73
CA GLY A 23 -10.38 15.34 -9.61
C GLY A 23 -11.01 14.11 -8.96
N ASP A 24 -11.24 14.16 -7.64
CA ASP A 24 -11.83 13.08 -6.84
C ASP A 24 -11.02 11.76 -6.85
N ILE A 25 -9.73 11.85 -7.21
CA ILE A 25 -8.81 10.71 -7.20
C ILE A 25 -8.53 10.31 -5.74
N LYS A 26 -8.89 9.09 -5.38
CA LYS A 26 -8.58 8.48 -4.08
C LYS A 26 -7.12 7.98 -4.10
N CYS A 27 -6.27 8.56 -3.26
CA CYS A 27 -4.86 8.20 -3.13
C CYS A 27 -4.60 7.51 -1.78
N VAL A 28 -3.76 6.48 -1.80
CA VAL A 28 -3.29 5.75 -0.62
C VAL A 28 -1.80 5.44 -0.77
N GLU A 29 -1.09 5.45 0.35
CA GLU A 29 0.34 5.12 0.42
C GLU A 29 0.54 3.90 1.32
N SER A 30 1.09 2.82 0.77
CA SER A 30 1.39 1.60 1.53
C SER A 30 2.43 1.82 2.62
N GLY A 31 3.28 2.83 2.44
CA GLY A 31 4.45 3.04 3.28
C GLY A 31 5.54 2.01 3.02
N GLY A 32 6.52 1.97 3.92
CA GLY A 32 7.63 1.05 3.82
C GLY A 32 8.36 0.98 5.15
N PRO A 33 9.08 -0.11 5.40
CA PRO A 33 9.82 -0.24 6.64
C PRO A 33 11.08 0.63 6.59
N GLU A 34 11.69 0.89 7.74
CA GLU A 34 12.92 1.67 7.80
C GLU A 34 14.05 1.03 6.95
N PRO A 35 14.93 1.84 6.34
CA PRO A 35 16.01 1.32 5.50
C PRO A 35 16.87 0.28 6.25
N GLY A 36 16.90 -0.94 5.73
CA GLY A 36 17.68 -2.05 6.30
C GLY A 36 16.92 -2.94 7.29
N VAL A 37 15.63 -2.68 7.54
CA VAL A 37 14.77 -3.51 8.39
C VAL A 37 13.54 -3.94 7.57
N GLY A 38 13.29 -5.24 7.37
CA GLY A 38 12.10 -5.77 6.67
C GLY A 38 12.19 -5.91 5.14
N CYS A 39 11.09 -6.38 4.51
CA CYS A 39 10.91 -6.47 3.04
C CYS A 39 9.75 -5.55 2.62
N ALA A 40 10.06 -4.55 1.79
CA ALA A 40 9.05 -3.64 1.24
C ALA A 40 7.98 -4.38 0.43
N GLY A 41 8.33 -5.49 -0.23
CA GLY A 41 7.37 -6.32 -0.95
C GLY A 41 6.27 -6.91 -0.05
N HIS A 42 6.59 -7.26 1.20
CA HIS A 42 5.59 -7.74 2.15
C HIS A 42 4.63 -6.64 2.55
N VAL A 43 5.14 -5.41 2.76
CA VAL A 43 4.31 -4.24 3.11
C VAL A 43 3.32 -3.91 2.00
N VAL A 44 3.71 -4.01 0.73
CA VAL A 44 2.81 -3.79 -0.41
C VAL A 44 1.68 -4.83 -0.42
N ILE A 45 1.98 -6.11 -0.18
CA ILE A 45 0.97 -7.17 -0.12
C ILE A 45 -0.01 -6.92 1.03
N THR A 46 0.49 -6.61 2.23
CA THR A 46 -0.36 -6.31 3.38
C THR A 46 -1.26 -5.09 3.14
N ALA A 47 -0.74 -4.04 2.50
CA ALA A 47 -1.52 -2.84 2.18
C ALA A 47 -2.64 -3.14 1.17
N ILE A 48 -2.38 -3.98 0.16
CA ILE A 48 -3.42 -4.38 -0.81
C ILE A 48 -4.52 -5.19 -0.12
N ASN A 49 -4.14 -6.18 0.70
CA ASN A 49 -5.12 -6.99 1.43
C ASN A 49 -5.99 -6.13 2.36
N PHE A 50 -5.38 -5.18 3.07
CA PHE A 50 -6.11 -4.23 3.92
C PHE A 50 -7.13 -3.41 3.13
N LEU A 51 -6.76 -2.91 1.94
CA LEU A 51 -7.67 -2.16 1.07
C LEU A 51 -8.82 -3.03 0.53
N GLU A 52 -8.59 -4.31 0.30
CA GLU A 52 -9.63 -5.26 -0.10
C GLU A 52 -10.59 -5.57 1.06
N GLU A 53 -10.06 -5.79 2.27
CA GLU A 53 -10.86 -6.10 3.46
C GLU A 53 -11.72 -4.91 3.92
N GLU A 54 -11.18 -3.70 3.85
CA GLU A 54 -11.89 -2.46 4.22
C GLU A 54 -12.81 -1.92 3.12
N GLY A 55 -12.90 -2.59 1.96
CA GLY A 55 -13.82 -2.21 0.90
C GLY A 55 -13.42 -0.96 0.12
N ALA A 56 -12.13 -0.68 -0.02
CA ALA A 56 -11.66 0.48 -0.80
C ALA A 56 -11.98 0.37 -2.31
N TYR A 57 -12.16 -0.86 -2.80
CA TYR A 57 -12.48 -1.17 -4.19
C TYR A 57 -14.00 -1.25 -4.39
N GLU A 58 -14.64 -0.09 -4.30
CA GLU A 58 -16.06 0.07 -4.60
C GLU A 58 -16.33 -0.09 -6.11
N ASP A 59 -17.54 -0.53 -6.48
CA ASP A 59 -17.98 -0.72 -7.88
C ASP A 59 -18.01 0.60 -8.69
N ASP A 60 -17.82 1.76 -8.04
CA ASP A 60 -17.74 3.08 -8.67
C ASP A 60 -16.32 3.46 -9.14
N LEU A 61 -15.29 2.68 -8.82
CA LEU A 61 -13.95 2.89 -9.35
C LEU A 61 -13.81 2.34 -10.77
N ASP A 62 -13.67 3.26 -11.74
CA ASP A 62 -13.40 2.89 -13.14
C ASP A 62 -11.98 2.35 -13.38
N SER A 63 -11.01 2.75 -12.55
CA SER A 63 -9.59 2.40 -12.73
C SER A 63 -8.80 2.52 -11.44
N VAL A 64 -7.90 1.57 -11.21
CA VAL A 64 -6.94 1.56 -10.10
C VAL A 64 -5.53 1.56 -10.67
N PHE A 65 -4.68 2.46 -10.19
CA PHE A 65 -3.28 2.56 -10.59
C PHE A 65 -2.38 2.25 -9.41
N TYR A 66 -1.50 1.25 -9.57
CA TYR A 66 -0.47 0.92 -8.60
C TYR A 66 0.88 1.44 -9.10
N ASP A 67 1.48 2.38 -8.38
CA ASP A 67 2.86 2.82 -8.63
C ASP A 67 3.83 1.87 -7.93
N VAL A 68 4.32 0.89 -8.69
CA VAL A 68 5.19 -0.17 -8.16
C VAL A 68 6.65 0.12 -8.54
N LEU A 69 7.54 0.07 -7.54
CA LEU A 69 8.98 0.14 -7.74
C LEU A 69 9.47 -1.07 -8.56
N GLY A 70 9.72 -0.87 -9.86
CA GLY A 70 10.12 -1.93 -10.80
C GLY A 70 11.50 -2.58 -10.56
N TYR A 71 12.26 -2.12 -9.56
CA TYR A 71 13.61 -2.64 -9.23
C TYR A 71 13.64 -3.55 -8.00
N VAL A 72 12.52 -3.69 -7.30
CA VAL A 72 12.44 -4.43 -6.03
C VAL A 72 11.54 -5.64 -6.18
N VAL A 73 12.01 -6.64 -6.92
CA VAL A 73 11.50 -8.00 -6.76
C VAL A 73 12.08 -8.56 -5.45
N CYS A 74 11.24 -8.83 -4.43
CA CYS A 74 11.61 -9.69 -3.29
C CYS A 74 11.78 -11.12 -3.86
N GLY A 75 12.90 -11.34 -4.53
CA GLY A 75 13.18 -12.46 -5.42
C GLY A 75 14.37 -12.05 -6.26
N GLY A 76 15.56 -12.13 -5.66
CA GLY A 76 16.79 -11.63 -6.23
C GLY A 76 16.98 -12.04 -7.69
N PHE A 77 17.67 -11.17 -8.43
CA PHE A 77 18.35 -11.56 -9.65
C PHE A 77 19.06 -12.91 -9.42
N ALA A 78 18.71 -13.89 -10.26
CA ALA A 78 19.38 -15.18 -10.46
C ALA A 78 19.41 -16.16 -9.26
N MET A 79 18.53 -17.16 -9.34
CA MET A 79 18.94 -18.55 -9.12
C MET A 79 19.08 -19.18 -10.53
N PRO A 80 20.08 -20.04 -10.82
CA PRO A 80 20.43 -20.48 -12.17
C PRO A 80 19.32 -21.19 -12.94
#